data_AF-J9AG99-F1
#
_entry.id   AF-J9AG99-F1
#
_cell.length_a   1.000
_cell.length_b   1.000
_cell.length_c   1.000
_cell.angle_alpha   90.00
_cell.angle_beta   90.00
_cell.angle_gamma   90.00
#
_symmetry.space_group_name_H-M   'P 1'
#
loop_
_entity.id
_entity.type
_entity.pdbx_description
1 polymer ?
#
loop_
_entity_poly.entity_id
_entity_poly.type
_entity_poly.pdbx_seq_one_letter_code
_entity_poly.pdbx_strand_id
1 'polypeptide(L)'
;GESGAGKTVNTKRIIEYLGVLSEYRGEFGISDGIDKRLTAAGTVIEAFANASTIHNSNSSRLGKFIRIDYGDDMTMKGAQIQTYLLEKSRVVKQNNDDRNFHVFYQLLSDGFDKDLRYSFGLGQKASAYKFLNQGGKITDPEIDDTQ
;
A
#
# COMPACT_ATOMS: atom_id res chain seq x y z
N GLY A 1 7.14 -6.10 16.27
CA GLY A 1 8.26 -6.23 15.31
C GLY A 1 8.65 -4.88 14.77
N GLU A 2 9.94 -4.60 14.70
CA GLU A 2 10.50 -3.34 14.21
C GLU A 2 10.17 -3.07 12.74
N SER A 3 10.42 -1.84 12.25
CA SER A 3 10.30 -1.53 10.82
C SER A 3 11.16 -2.48 10.01
N GLY A 4 10.67 -2.97 8.87
CA GLY A 4 11.42 -3.92 8.01
C GLY A 4 11.36 -5.39 8.46
N ALA A 5 10.83 -5.72 9.64
CA ALA A 5 10.79 -7.10 10.15
C ALA A 5 9.81 -8.07 9.43
N GLY A 6 9.32 -7.74 8.23
CA GLY A 6 8.46 -8.64 7.44
C GLY A 6 6.97 -8.68 7.82
N LYS A 7 6.50 -7.81 8.72
CA LYS A 7 5.09 -7.78 9.19
C LYS A 7 4.09 -7.81 8.03
N THR A 8 4.26 -6.91 7.06
CA THR A 8 3.37 -6.75 5.91
C THR A 8 3.37 -7.99 5.01
N VAL A 9 4.55 -8.57 4.75
CA VAL A 9 4.70 -9.78 3.93
C VAL A 9 4.00 -10.96 4.60
N ASN A 10 4.21 -11.14 5.91
CA ASN A 10 3.55 -12.21 6.67
C ASN A 10 2.03 -12.05 6.67
N THR A 11 1.51 -10.83 6.80
CA THR A 11 0.06 -10.58 6.69
C THR A 11 -0.49 -11.00 5.33
N LYS A 12 0.19 -10.69 4.22
CA LYS A 12 -0.23 -11.11 2.87
C LYS A 12 -0.27 -12.64 2.76
N ARG A 13 0.75 -13.34 3.25
CA ARG A 13 0.79 -14.82 3.25
C ARG A 13 -0.31 -15.46 4.08
N ILE A 14 -0.66 -14.88 5.22
CA ILE A 14 -1.79 -15.36 6.04
C ILE A 14 -3.10 -15.22 5.27
N ILE A 15 -3.33 -14.08 4.61
CA ILE A 15 -4.55 -13.86 3.81
C ILE A 15 -4.65 -14.86 2.65
N GLU A 16 -3.56 -15.06 1.89
CA GLU A 16 -3.48 -16.02 0.80
C GLU A 16 -3.80 -17.44 1.30
N TYR A 17 -3.19 -17.87 2.41
CA TYR A 17 -3.42 -19.18 2.99
C TYR A 17 -4.87 -19.38 3.42
N LEU A 18 -5.45 -18.39 4.09
CA LEU A 18 -6.85 -18.43 4.51
C LEU A 18 -7.80 -18.47 3.31
N GLY A 19 -7.45 -17.77 2.21
CA GLY A 19 -8.19 -17.80 0.95
C GLY A 19 -8.23 -19.20 0.35
N VAL A 20 -7.08 -19.86 0.23
CA VAL A 20 -6.96 -21.25 -0.26
C VAL A 20 -7.80 -22.22 0.58
N LEU A 21 -7.78 -22.07 1.91
CA LEU A 21 -8.61 -22.91 2.80
C LEU A 21 -10.11 -22.70 2.57
N SER A 22 -10.53 -21.46 2.37
CA SER A 22 -11.92 -21.13 2.06
C SER A 22 -12.35 -21.73 0.72
N GLU A 23 -11.51 -21.67 -0.31
CA GLU A 23 -11.79 -22.27 -1.62
C GLU A 23 -11.89 -23.80 -1.54
N TYR A 24 -11.04 -24.45 -0.74
CA TYR A 24 -11.11 -25.90 -0.53
C TYR A 24 -12.39 -26.37 0.17
N ARG A 25 -12.97 -25.52 1.04
CA ARG A 25 -14.19 -25.82 1.81
C ARG A 25 -15.49 -25.43 1.10
N GLY A 26 -15.42 -24.46 0.19
CA GLY A 26 -16.57 -24.06 -0.62
C GLY A 26 -16.94 -25.10 -1.68
N GLU A 27 -18.14 -25.00 -2.24
CA GLU A 27 -18.46 -25.72 -3.48
C GLU A 27 -17.47 -25.30 -4.58
N PHE A 28 -16.80 -26.29 -5.17
CA PHE A 28 -15.81 -26.10 -6.24
C PHE A 28 -16.32 -25.13 -7.30
N GLY A 29 -15.76 -23.92 -7.34
CA GLY A 29 -16.05 -22.91 -8.37
C GLY A 29 -16.74 -21.63 -7.91
N ILE A 30 -17.20 -21.53 -6.65
CA ILE A 30 -17.79 -20.30 -6.10
C ILE A 30 -16.84 -19.73 -5.03
N SER A 31 -15.73 -19.15 -5.47
CA SER A 31 -14.88 -18.30 -4.63
C SER A 31 -15.38 -16.87 -4.77
N ASP A 32 -15.88 -16.26 -3.68
CA ASP A 32 -16.24 -14.84 -3.66
C ASP A 32 -15.01 -13.93 -3.89
N GLY A 33 -13.79 -14.48 -4.01
CA GLY A 33 -12.56 -13.74 -4.31
C GLY A 33 -12.25 -12.66 -3.26
N ILE A 34 -12.68 -12.89 -2.01
CA ILE A 34 -12.51 -11.94 -0.90
C ILE A 34 -11.03 -11.74 -0.59
N ASP A 35 -10.24 -12.81 -0.60
CA ASP A 35 -8.79 -12.81 -0.44
C ASP A 35 -8.09 -11.95 -1.51
N LYS A 36 -8.51 -12.07 -2.78
CA LYS A 36 -7.98 -11.28 -3.90
C LYS A 36 -8.33 -9.80 -3.75
N ARG A 37 -9.59 -9.50 -3.40
CA ARG A 37 -10.04 -8.12 -3.13
C ARG A 37 -9.32 -7.51 -1.93
N LEU A 38 -9.10 -8.29 -0.88
CA LEU A 38 -8.37 -7.86 0.33
C LEU A 38 -6.90 -7.57 0.00
N THR A 39 -6.28 -8.41 -0.82
CA THR A 39 -4.91 -8.22 -1.32
C THR A 39 -4.81 -6.95 -2.16
N ALA A 40 -5.73 -6.76 -3.11
CA ALA A 40 -5.80 -5.56 -3.95
C ALA A 40 -6.02 -4.28 -3.12
N ALA A 41 -6.93 -4.31 -2.14
CA ALA A 41 -7.13 -3.20 -1.21
C ALA A 41 -5.87 -2.93 -0.38
N GLY A 42 -5.13 -3.97 0.00
CA GLY A 42 -3.81 -3.85 0.63
C GLY A 42 -2.83 -3.07 -0.24
N THR A 43 -2.71 -3.38 -1.53
CA THR A 43 -1.84 -2.65 -2.47
C THR A 43 -2.20 -1.17 -2.55
N VAL A 44 -3.49 -0.83 -2.62
CA VAL A 44 -3.95 0.56 -2.61
C VAL A 44 -3.54 1.25 -1.30
N ILE A 45 -3.79 0.62 -0.16
CA ILE A 45 -3.40 1.20 1.14
C ILE A 45 -1.88 1.41 1.24
N GLU A 46 -1.08 0.48 0.72
CA GLU A 46 0.38 0.59 0.70
C GLU A 46 0.83 1.79 -0.13
N ALA A 47 0.24 2.04 -1.31
CA ALA A 47 0.56 3.23 -2.11
C ALA A 47 0.30 4.54 -1.35
N PHE A 48 -0.83 4.62 -0.62
CA PHE A 48 -1.25 5.84 0.08
C PHE A 48 -0.63 6.04 1.46
N ALA A 49 -0.11 4.99 2.09
CA ALA A 49 0.28 5.04 3.49
C ALA A 49 1.62 4.39 3.82
N ASN A 50 2.30 3.80 2.83
CA ASN A 50 3.70 3.45 2.97
C ASN A 50 4.58 4.52 2.33
N ALA A 51 5.79 4.64 2.89
CA ALA A 51 6.79 5.55 2.39
C ALA A 51 8.18 4.92 2.53
N SER A 52 9.10 5.40 1.71
CA SER A 52 10.51 5.06 1.86
C SER A 52 11.12 5.83 3.03
N THR A 53 11.86 5.10 3.85
CA THR A 53 12.60 5.60 4.99
C THR A 53 14.04 5.10 4.94
N ILE A 54 14.93 5.66 5.75
CA ILE A 54 16.33 5.21 5.86
C ILE A 54 16.46 3.69 6.09
N HIS A 55 15.51 3.07 6.80
CA HIS A 55 15.59 1.67 7.21
C HIS A 55 14.72 0.70 6.41
N ASN A 56 13.79 1.22 5.61
CA ASN A 56 12.81 0.41 4.89
C ASN A 56 12.21 1.23 3.77
N SER A 57 12.39 0.77 2.53
CA SER A 57 11.89 1.38 1.30
C SER A 57 10.36 1.37 1.21
N ASN A 58 9.68 0.47 1.93
CA ASN A 58 8.22 0.31 1.94
C ASN A 58 7.68 0.28 3.39
N SER A 59 8.00 1.31 4.17
CA SER A 59 7.64 1.43 5.58
C SER A 59 6.18 1.84 5.76
N SER A 60 5.36 0.99 6.37
CA SER A 60 3.98 1.34 6.71
C SER A 60 3.91 2.43 7.77
N ARG A 61 3.23 3.53 7.43
CA ARG A 61 3.04 4.70 8.31
C ARG A 61 1.60 4.82 8.81
N LEU A 62 0.87 3.72 8.78
CA LEU A 62 -0.39 3.51 9.49
C LEU A 62 -0.40 2.13 10.15
N GLY A 63 -1.22 1.98 11.18
CA GLY A 63 -1.62 0.68 11.72
C GLY A 63 -2.82 0.15 10.95
N LYS A 64 -2.88 -1.18 10.74
CA LYS A 64 -4.01 -1.86 10.10
C LYS A 64 -4.47 -3.05 10.93
N PHE A 65 -5.79 -3.16 11.11
CA PHE A 65 -6.46 -4.34 11.64
C PHE A 65 -7.35 -4.90 10.53
N ILE A 66 -7.24 -6.20 10.28
CA ILE A 66 -7.99 -6.90 9.25
C ILE A 66 -8.86 -7.93 9.95
N ARG A 67 -10.19 -7.76 9.83
CA ARG A 67 -11.17 -8.77 10.24
C ARG A 67 -11.60 -9.56 9.02
N ILE A 68 -11.65 -10.88 9.16
CA ILE A 68 -12.19 -11.79 8.14
C ILE A 68 -13.36 -12.52 8.80
N ASP A 69 -14.52 -12.43 8.16
CA ASP A 69 -15.77 -12.99 8.65
C ASP A 69 -16.02 -14.33 7.93
N TYR A 70 -16.18 -15.41 8.70
CA TYR A 70 -16.43 -16.77 8.21
C TYR A 70 -17.87 -17.19 8.46
N GLY A 71 -18.43 -17.96 7.52
CA GLY A 71 -19.71 -18.63 7.69
C GLY A 71 -19.56 -19.96 8.43
N ASP A 72 -20.70 -20.57 8.78
CA ASP A 72 -20.74 -21.90 9.43
C ASP A 72 -20.14 -23.01 8.54
N ASP A 73 -20.10 -22.78 7.23
CA ASP A 73 -19.45 -23.64 6.23
C ASP A 73 -17.91 -23.48 6.17
N MET A 74 -17.32 -22.67 7.08
CA MET A 74 -15.90 -22.34 7.12
C MET A 74 -15.38 -21.66 5.84
N THR A 75 -16.26 -21.03 5.07
CA THR A 75 -15.87 -20.18 3.93
C THR A 75 -15.87 -18.70 4.34
N MET A 76 -15.00 -17.91 3.72
CA MET A 76 -15.00 -16.45 3.89
C MET A 76 -16.29 -15.86 3.33
N LYS A 77 -17.00 -15.09 4.16
CA LYS A 77 -18.21 -14.35 3.76
C LYS A 77 -17.99 -12.84 3.72
N GLY A 78 -16.94 -12.35 4.39
CA GLY A 78 -16.62 -10.92 4.40
C GLY A 78 -15.22 -10.62 4.89
N ALA A 79 -14.77 -9.40 4.64
CA ALA A 79 -13.56 -8.87 5.23
C ALA A 79 -13.69 -7.35 5.45
N GLN A 80 -13.06 -6.85 6.51
CA GLN A 80 -13.01 -5.44 6.84
C GLN A 80 -11.58 -5.04 7.21
N ILE A 81 -11.10 -3.94 6.63
CA ILE A 81 -9.85 -3.30 7.04
C ILE A 81 -10.16 -2.06 7.85
N GLN A 82 -9.66 -2.00 9.08
CA GLN A 82 -9.67 -0.79 9.90
C GLN A 82 -8.26 -0.23 9.98
N THR A 83 -8.10 1.05 9.66
CA THR A 83 -6.81 1.75 9.70
C THR A 83 -6.73 2.66 10.92
N TYR A 84 -5.51 2.84 11.43
CA TYR A 84 -5.23 3.61 12.65
C TYR A 84 -4.02 4.49 12.43
N LEU A 85 -4.06 5.70 13.00
CA LEU A 85 -2.89 6.56 13.20
C LEU A 85 -2.02 6.73 11.94
N LEU A 86 -2.62 7.13 10.82
CA LEU A 86 -1.84 7.57 9.67
C LEU A 86 -0.92 8.72 10.07
N GLU A 87 0.37 8.64 9.73
CA GLU A 87 1.37 9.68 9.95
C GLU A 87 1.13 10.89 9.02
N LYS A 88 0.06 11.65 9.26
CA LYS A 88 -0.36 12.79 8.43
C LYS A 88 0.72 13.87 8.31
N SER A 89 1.58 14.03 9.30
CA SER A 89 2.69 14.99 9.29
C SER A 89 3.67 14.75 8.14
N ARG A 90 3.81 13.50 7.67
CA ARG A 90 4.70 13.14 6.56
C ARG A 90 4.36 13.87 5.26
N VAL A 91 3.09 14.21 5.05
CA VAL A 91 2.64 14.89 3.83
C VAL A 91 3.34 16.23 3.67
N VAL A 92 3.53 16.98 4.77
CA VAL A 92 4.06 18.35 4.72
C VAL A 92 5.55 18.43 4.98
N LYS A 93 6.13 17.44 5.71
CA LYS A 93 7.54 17.40 6.08
C LYS A 93 8.02 15.95 6.22
N GLN A 94 9.19 15.66 5.66
CA GLN A 94 9.90 14.39 5.80
C GLN A 94 11.20 14.59 6.59
N ASN A 95 11.71 13.50 7.16
CA ASN A 95 13.07 13.50 7.69
C ASN A 95 14.09 13.50 6.54
N ASN A 96 15.35 13.79 6.84
CA ASN A 96 16.42 13.62 5.86
C ASN A 96 16.47 12.15 5.41
N ASP A 97 16.68 11.94 4.11
CA ASP A 97 16.74 10.65 3.42
C ASP A 97 15.43 9.83 3.44
N ASP A 98 14.33 10.42 3.89
CA ASP A 98 12.98 9.86 3.77
C ASP A 98 12.26 10.42 2.53
N ARG A 99 11.33 9.63 1.98
CA ARG A 99 10.34 10.09 0.99
C ARG A 99 9.00 10.42 1.62
N ASN A 100 8.16 11.12 0.87
CA ASN A 100 6.72 11.18 1.13
C ASN A 100 6.05 9.82 0.77
N PHE A 101 4.72 9.74 0.84
CA PHE A 101 3.98 8.53 0.44
C PHE A 101 4.17 8.18 -1.04
N HIS A 102 4.21 6.89 -1.35
CA HIS A 102 4.49 6.39 -2.70
C HIS A 102 3.54 6.95 -3.77
N VAL A 103 2.26 7.11 -3.43
CA VAL A 103 1.23 7.62 -4.35
C VAL A 103 1.62 8.94 -5.02
N PHE A 104 2.36 9.84 -4.34
CA PHE A 104 2.76 11.11 -4.93
C PHE A 104 3.82 10.93 -6.02
N TYR A 105 4.74 9.98 -5.86
CA TYR A 105 5.77 9.69 -6.83
C TYR A 105 5.21 8.86 -7.99
N GLN A 106 4.31 7.92 -7.70
CA GLN A 106 3.57 7.14 -8.70
C GLN A 106 2.70 8.03 -9.58
N LEU A 107 2.01 9.03 -9.01
CA LEU A 107 1.22 9.99 -9.77
C LEU A 107 2.07 10.87 -10.69
N LEU A 108 3.34 11.06 -10.37
CA LEU A 108 4.29 11.86 -11.17
C LEU A 108 5.12 11.02 -12.14
N SER A 109 5.01 9.70 -12.08
CA SER A 109 5.77 8.78 -12.91
C SER A 109 5.16 8.66 -14.31
N ASP A 110 5.88 8.00 -15.21
CA ASP A 110 5.39 7.70 -16.56
C ASP A 110 4.40 6.53 -16.58
N GLY A 111 4.13 5.89 -15.43
CA GLY A 111 3.08 4.89 -15.27
C GLY A 111 1.66 5.49 -15.16
N PHE A 112 1.56 6.78 -14.84
CA PHE A 112 0.28 7.49 -14.78
C PHE A 112 -0.02 8.22 -16.09
N ASP A 113 -1.31 8.33 -16.43
CA ASP A 113 -1.75 8.99 -17.66
C ASP A 113 -1.22 10.43 -17.77
N LYS A 114 -0.47 10.69 -18.84
CA LYS A 114 0.22 11.96 -19.03
C LYS A 114 -0.75 13.12 -19.22
N ASP A 115 -1.79 12.96 -20.03
CA ASP A 115 -2.71 14.06 -20.33
C ASP A 115 -3.50 14.44 -19.07
N LEU A 116 -3.94 13.44 -18.31
CA LEU A 116 -4.60 13.64 -17.03
C LEU A 116 -3.67 14.28 -16.00
N ARG A 117 -2.41 13.81 -15.90
CA ARG A 117 -1.39 14.40 -15.02
C ARG A 117 -1.18 15.89 -15.32
N TYR A 118 -1.03 16.24 -16.59
CA TYR A 118 -0.86 17.64 -17.00
C TYR A 118 -2.13 18.45 -16.75
N SER A 119 -3.32 17.87 -16.94
CA SER A 119 -4.61 18.53 -16.62
C SER A 119 -4.74 18.90 -15.14
N PHE A 120 -4.10 18.13 -14.25
CA PHE A 120 -4.04 18.41 -12.81
C PHE A 120 -2.92 19.39 -12.41
N GLY A 121 -2.17 19.95 -13.36
CA GLY A 121 -1.01 20.80 -13.07
C GLY A 121 0.22 20.04 -12.56
N LEU A 122 0.29 18.73 -12.81
CA LEU A 122 1.34 17.84 -12.33
C LEU A 122 2.45 17.55 -13.38
N GLY A 123 2.73 18.53 -14.24
CA GLY A 123 3.68 18.40 -15.35
C GLY A 123 5.16 18.53 -14.97
N GLN A 124 5.49 18.86 -13.71
CA GLN A 124 6.87 19.03 -13.27
C GLN A 124 7.43 17.74 -12.65
N LYS A 125 8.75 17.69 -12.45
CA LYS A 125 9.41 16.62 -11.70
C LYS A 125 9.08 16.71 -10.22
N ALA A 126 9.11 15.59 -9.49
CA ALA A 126 8.89 15.54 -8.04
C ALA A 126 9.75 16.56 -7.26
N SER A 127 11.00 16.81 -7.69
CA SER A 127 11.90 17.79 -7.07
C SER A 127 11.40 19.24 -7.11
N ALA A 128 10.46 19.58 -8.00
CA ALA A 128 9.86 20.91 -8.07
C ALA A 128 8.76 21.15 -7.02
N TYR A 129 8.23 20.08 -6.42
CA TYR A 129 7.16 20.17 -5.44
C TYR A 129 7.73 20.21 -4.02
N LYS A 130 7.45 21.29 -3.29
CA LYS A 130 7.92 21.51 -1.91
C LYS A 130 7.63 20.32 -1.00
N PHE A 131 6.49 19.64 -1.14
CA PHE A 131 6.13 18.51 -0.26
C PHE A 131 6.81 17.20 -0.64
N LEU A 132 7.56 17.16 -1.74
CA LEU A 132 8.25 15.95 -2.21
C LEU A 132 9.77 16.08 -2.18
N ASN A 133 10.32 17.29 -2.00
CA ASN A 133 11.76 17.56 -2.08
C ASN A 133 12.45 17.85 -0.73
N GLN A 134 11.70 17.99 0.37
CA GLN A 134 12.26 18.35 1.67
C GLN A 134 13.12 17.26 2.31
N GLY A 135 12.79 15.99 2.08
CA GLY A 135 13.56 14.85 2.60
C GLY A 135 14.85 14.57 1.83
N GLY A 136 15.12 15.27 0.72
CA GLY A 136 16.33 15.06 -0.10
C GLY A 136 16.32 13.79 -0.96
N LYS A 137 15.43 12.83 -0.67
CA LYS A 137 15.25 11.59 -1.45
C LYS A 137 14.03 11.70 -2.37
N ILE A 138 14.28 11.61 -3.68
CA ILE A 138 13.22 11.61 -4.70
C ILE A 138 12.99 10.18 -5.23
N THR A 139 14.07 9.49 -5.55
CA THR A 139 14.06 8.12 -6.07
C THR A 139 14.52 7.14 -4.99
N ASP A 140 14.02 5.91 -5.05
CA ASP A 140 14.47 4.80 -4.23
C ASP A 140 14.76 3.60 -5.16
N PRO A 141 15.97 3.01 -5.13
CA PRO A 141 16.32 1.91 -6.02
C PRO A 141 15.49 0.63 -5.80
N GLU A 142 14.83 0.50 -4.65
CA GLU A 142 13.98 -0.66 -4.34
C GLU A 142 12.51 -0.47 -4.76
N ILE A 143 12.13 0.72 -5.24
CA ILE A 143 10.75 1.06 -5.61
C ILE A 143 10.68 1.49 -7.07
N ASP A 144 9.89 0.77 -7.85
CA ASP A 144 9.48 1.20 -9.18
C ASP A 144 8.18 2.01 -9.06
N ASP A 145 8.27 3.35 -9.14
CA ASP A 145 7.08 4.21 -9.07
C ASP A 145 6.23 4.15 -10.37
N THR A 146 6.63 3.41 -11.41
CA THR A 146 5.84 3.20 -12.64
C THR A 146 4.92 1.99 -12.59
N GLN A 147 5.10 1.09 -11.60
CA GLN A 147 4.33 -0.15 -11.44
C GLN A 147 3.48 -0.18 -10.17
#